data_AF-A0A3L7P593-F1
#
_entry.id   AF-A0A3L7P593-F1
#
_cell.length_a   1.000
_cell.length_b   1.000
_cell.length_c   1.000
_cell.angle_alpha   90.00
_cell.angle_beta   90.00
_cell.angle_gamma   90.00
#
_symmetry.space_group_name_H-M   'P 1'
#
loop_
_entity.id
_entity.type
_entity.pdbx_description
1 polymer ?
#
loop_
_entity_poly.entity_id
_entity_poly.type
_entity_poly.pdbx_seq_one_letter_code
_entity_poly.pdbx_strand_id
1 'polypeptide(L)'
;MAFPRNHWTRIRTNNVLERMNREIRRRTWVVGNFPDGRSALMLVSARLRHVAATQWGSRRYLEMDKLQNQKPRKKSLEVVGAG
;
A
#
# COMPACT_ATOMS: atom_id res chain seq x y z
N MET A 1 2.17 18.67 2.48
CA MET A 1 1.76 17.69 3.53
C MET A 1 2.90 16.71 3.75
N ALA A 2 3.55 16.72 4.91
CA ALA A 2 4.69 15.83 5.18
C ALA A 2 4.24 14.60 5.96
N PHE A 3 4.29 13.41 5.36
CA PHE A 3 3.94 12.18 6.07
C PHE A 3 4.91 11.91 7.25
N PRO A 4 4.45 11.34 8.39
CA PRO A 4 5.34 10.94 9.47
C PRO A 4 6.40 9.96 8.98
N ARG A 5 7.61 10.00 9.52
CA ARG A 5 8.75 9.15 9.10
C ARG A 5 8.41 7.64 9.09
N ASN A 6 7.53 7.21 10.01
CA ASN A 6 7.05 5.83 10.10
C ASN A 6 6.24 5.37 8.86
N HIS A 7 5.63 6.31 8.14
CA HIS A 7 4.87 6.02 6.92
C HIS A 7 5.78 5.93 5.68
N TRP A 8 6.96 6.56 5.70
CA TRP A 8 7.85 6.63 4.53
C TRP A 8 8.32 5.25 4.08
N THR A 9 8.69 4.36 5.01
CA THR A 9 9.12 3.00 4.66
C THR A 9 8.00 2.22 3.98
N ARG A 10 6.75 2.39 4.41
CA ARG A 10 5.57 1.74 3.81
C ARG A 10 5.18 2.35 2.47
N ILE A 11 5.29 3.68 2.33
CA ILE A 11 5.00 4.39 1.07
C ILE A 11 6.07 4.10 0.01
N ARG A 12 7.34 4.01 0.40
CA ARG A 12 8.46 3.75 -0.52
C ARG A 12 8.50 2.30 -1.01
N THR A 13 7.94 1.36 -0.25
CA THR A 13 8.05 -0.07 -0.58
C THR A 13 6.80 -0.58 -1.28
N ASN A 14 6.99 -1.30 -2.40
CA ASN A 14 5.91 -1.87 -3.19
C ASN A 14 5.64 -3.36 -2.87
N ASN A 15 6.15 -3.83 -1.73
CA ASN A 15 6.21 -5.26 -1.37
C ASN A 15 4.85 -5.98 -1.42
N VAL A 16 3.76 -5.29 -1.05
CA VAL A 16 2.41 -5.85 -1.06
C VAL A 16 1.93 -6.13 -2.49
N LEU A 17 2.17 -5.18 -3.38
CA LEU A 17 1.78 -5.22 -4.79
C LEU A 17 2.65 -6.21 -5.56
N GLU A 18 3.95 -6.26 -5.28
CA GLU A 18 4.86 -7.28 -5.80
C GLU A 18 4.44 -8.70 -5.38
N ARG A 19 4.10 -8.89 -4.11
CA ARG A 19 3.61 -10.18 -3.60
C ARG A 19 2.30 -10.59 -4.28
N MET A 20 1.39 -9.65 -4.48
CA MET A 20 0.14 -9.88 -5.20
C MET A 20 0.39 -10.26 -6.67
N ASN A 21 1.24 -9.51 -7.37
CA ASN A 21 1.60 -9.78 -8.77
C ASN A 21 2.29 -11.13 -8.94
N ARG A 22 3.16 -11.53 -7.99
CA ARG A 22 3.80 -12.85 -8.00
C ARG A 22 2.77 -13.98 -7.85
N GLU A 23 1.79 -13.82 -6.96
CA GLU A 23 0.73 -14.81 -6.76
C GLU A 23 -0.22 -14.89 -7.97
N ILE A 24 -0.55 -13.75 -8.59
CA ILE A 24 -1.32 -13.73 -9.85
C ILE A 24 -0.57 -14.48 -10.94
N ARG A 25 0.71 -14.15 -11.17
CA ARG A 25 1.55 -14.83 -12.17
C ARG A 25 1.64 -16.34 -11.93
N ARG A 26 1.82 -16.76 -10.68
CA ARG A 26 1.87 -18.19 -10.33
C ARG A 26 0.57 -18.90 -10.68
N ARG A 27 -0.58 -18.28 -10.37
CA ARG A 27 -1.90 -18.88 -10.65
C ARG A 27 -2.24 -18.90 -12.14
N THR A 28 -1.87 -17.87 -12.88
CA THR A 28 -2.07 -17.85 -14.33
C THR A 28 -1.15 -18.82 -15.05
N TRP A 29 0.07 -19.03 -14.54
CA TRP A 29 1.03 -19.97 -15.12
C TRP A 29 0.57 -21.43 -15.00
N VAL A 30 -0.03 -21.80 -13.86
CA VAL A 30 -0.58 -23.16 -13.65
C VAL A 30 -1.74 -23.47 -14.62
N VAL A 31 -2.55 -22.48 -14.99
CA VAL A 31 -3.64 -22.68 -15.94
C VAL A 31 -3.12 -22.91 -17.36
N GLY A 32 -1.95 -22.36 -17.71
CA GLY A 32 -1.29 -22.58 -19.01
C GLY A 32 -1.97 -21.83 -20.16
N ASN A 33 -3.17 -22.26 -20.54
CA ASN A 33 -3.98 -21.64 -21.60
C ASN A 33 -5.39 -21.33 -21.12
N PHE A 34 -5.79 -20.06 -21.26
CA PHE A 34 -7.14 -19.64 -20.96
C PHE A 34 -8.02 -19.73 -22.21
N PRO A 35 -9.29 -20.16 -22.08
CA PRO A 35 -10.22 -20.23 -23.20
C PRO A 35 -10.60 -18.84 -23.76
N ASP A 36 -10.52 -17.79 -22.93
CA ASP A 36 -10.74 -16.39 -23.34
C ASP A 36 -10.12 -15.41 -22.32
N GLY A 37 -9.81 -14.18 -22.73
CA GLY A 37 -9.31 -13.12 -21.86
C GLY A 37 -10.22 -12.82 -20.67
N ARG A 38 -11.54 -12.98 -20.82
CA ARG A 38 -12.49 -12.79 -19.71
C ARG A 38 -12.33 -13.84 -18.61
N SER A 39 -11.98 -15.08 -18.96
CA SER A 39 -11.74 -16.14 -17.98
C SER A 39 -10.47 -15.88 -17.15
N ALA A 40 -9.41 -15.35 -17.78
CA ALA A 40 -8.21 -14.91 -17.08
C ALA A 40 -8.52 -13.74 -16.12
N LEU A 41 -9.30 -12.76 -16.59
CA LEU A 41 -9.74 -11.65 -15.74
C LEU A 41 -10.53 -12.14 -14.53
N MET A 42 -11.48 -13.07 -14.71
CA MET A 42 -12.25 -13.65 -13.61
C MET A 42 -11.35 -14.32 -12.56
N LEU A 43 -10.32 -15.06 -12.96
CA LEU A 43 -9.38 -15.68 -12.02
C LEU A 43 -8.65 -14.63 -11.19
N VAL A 44 -8.17 -13.56 -11.84
CA VAL A 44 -7.49 -12.45 -11.16
C VAL A 44 -8.45 -11.76 -10.21
N SER A 45 -9.65 -11.40 -10.66
CA SER A 45 -10.68 -10.76 -9.84
C SER A 45 -11.09 -11.62 -8.63
N ALA A 46 -11.26 -12.93 -8.83
CA ALA A 46 -11.56 -13.87 -7.75
C ALA A 46 -10.41 -13.91 -6.73
N ARG A 47 -9.15 -13.89 -7.19
CA ARG A 47 -8.00 -13.83 -6.30
C ARG A 47 -7.95 -12.51 -5.52
N LEU A 48 -8.15 -11.38 -6.19
CA LEU A 48 -8.19 -10.07 -5.55
C LEU A 48 -9.29 -9.99 -4.50
N ARG A 49 -10.50 -10.46 -4.82
CA ARG A 49 -11.62 -10.53 -3.88
C ARG A 49 -11.31 -11.40 -2.68
N HIS A 50 -10.70 -12.57 -2.88
CA HIS A 50 -10.30 -13.43 -1.78
C HIS A 50 -9.26 -12.75 -0.88
N VAL A 51 -8.24 -12.11 -1.44
CA VAL A 51 -7.23 -11.38 -0.65
C VAL A 51 -7.87 -10.24 0.13
N ALA A 52 -8.77 -9.47 -0.50
CA ALA A 52 -9.52 -8.40 0.17
C ALA A 52 -10.44 -8.92 1.29
N ALA A 53 -11.02 -10.12 1.14
CA ALA A 53 -11.85 -10.76 2.17
C ALA A 53 -11.03 -11.39 3.32
N THR A 54 -9.71 -11.53 3.16
CA THR A 54 -8.83 -12.07 4.21
C THR A 54 -8.29 -10.96 5.13
N GLN A 55 -7.45 -11.34 6.08
CA GLN A 55 -6.73 -10.44 7.01
C GLN A 55 -5.99 -9.28 6.33
N TRP A 56 -5.73 -9.35 5.02
CA TRP A 56 -5.12 -8.24 4.26
C TRP A 56 -6.07 -7.06 4.09
N GLY A 57 -7.37 -7.28 3.88
CA GLY A 57 -8.35 -6.19 3.71
C GLY A 57 -8.72 -5.50 5.01
N SER A 58 -8.67 -6.21 6.15
CA SER A 58 -8.99 -5.65 7.46
C SER A 58 -7.81 -4.91 8.13
N ARG A 59 -6.58 -5.10 7.65
CA ARG A 59 -5.38 -4.52 8.27
C ARG A 59 -5.16 -3.09 7.77
N ARG A 60 -5.27 -2.12 8.68
CA ARG A 60 -4.90 -0.71 8.39
C ARG A 60 -3.41 -0.63 7.99
N TYR A 61 -3.15 -0.48 6.70
CA TYR A 61 -1.78 -0.43 6.15
C TYR A 61 -1.04 0.86 6.54
N LEU A 62 -1.75 1.97 6.62
CA LEU A 62 -1.26 3.24 7.16
C LEU A 62 -2.14 3.65 8.35
N GLU A 63 -1.48 4.03 9.44
CA GLU A 63 -2.14 4.49 10.66
C GLU A 63 -2.43 5.98 10.51
N MET A 64 -3.68 6.34 10.25
CA MET A 64 -4.08 7.72 9.91
C MET A 64 -4.21 8.61 11.15
N ASP A 65 -4.40 8.04 12.34
CA ASP A 65 -4.50 8.75 13.63
C ASP A 65 -3.21 9.55 13.95
N LYS A 66 -2.06 9.05 13.49
CA LYS A 66 -0.75 9.71 13.64
C LYS A 66 -0.50 10.82 12.61
N LEU A 67 -1.34 10.90 11.58
CA LEU A 67 -1.29 11.97 10.58
C LEU A 67 -1.99 13.24 11.10
N GLN A 68 -3.09 13.06 11.85
CA GLN A 68 -3.91 14.16 12.39
C GLN A 68 -3.24 14.89 13.57
N ASN A 69 -2.38 14.19 14.32
CA ASN A 69 -1.66 14.73 15.47
C ASN A 69 -0.31 15.39 15.13
N GLN A 70 0.01 15.60 13.84
CA GLN A 70 1.19 16.37 13.47
C GLN A 70 0.99 17.84 13.85
N LYS A 71 1.44 18.22 15.05
CA LYS A 71 1.62 19.64 15.40
C LYS A 71 2.51 20.29 14.34
N PRO A 72 2.14 21.46 13.80
CA PRO A 72 2.99 22.16 12.86
C PRO A 72 4.35 22.36 13.51
N ARG A 73 5.41 21.94 12.80
CA ARG A 73 6.79 22.10 13.25
C ARG A 73 6.99 23.59 13.51
N LYS A 74 7.07 24.02 14.78
CA LYS A 74 7.44 25.40 15.12
C LYS A 74 8.77 25.65 14.40
N LYS A 75 8.74 26.48 13.35
CA LYS A 75 9.97 27.05 12.81
C LYS A 75 10.54 27.87 13.96
N SER A 76 11.72 27.49 14.42
CA SER A 76 12.58 28.28 15.30
C SER A 76 12.80 29.65 14.65
N LEU A 77 11.89 30.58 14.96
CA LEU A 77 12.04 32.02 14.78
C LEU A 77 12.66 32.55 16.07
N GLU A 78 13.90 32.17 16.35
CA GLU A 78 14.74 32.80 17.37
C GLU A 78 16.17 32.82 16.85
N VAL A 79 16.40 33.66 15.84
CA VAL A 79 17.67 34.37 15.62
C VAL A 79 17.34 35.58 14.75
N VAL A 80 16.48 36.45 15.28
CA VAL A 80 16.51 37.88 14.93
C VAL A 80 17.23 38.55 16.08
N GLY A 81 18.31 39.27 15.76
CA GLY A 81 18.72 40.45 16.52
C GLY A 81 19.11 40.21 17.97
N ALA A 82 20.32 39.74 18.20
CA ALA A 82 21.15 40.36 19.23
C ALA A 82 22.07 41.33 18.48
N GLY A 83 21.77 42.63 18.61
CA GLY A 83 22.74 43.68 18.35
C GLY A 83 23.75 43.78 19.48
#